data_AF-A0A8J3Y6R8-F1
#
_entry.id   AF-A0A8J3Y6R8-F1
#
_cell.length_a   1.000
_cell.length_b   1.000
_cell.length_c   1.000
_cell.angle_alpha   90.00
_cell.angle_beta   90.00
_cell.angle_gamma   90.00
#
_symmetry.space_group_name_H-M   'P 1'
#
loop_
_entity.id
_entity.type
_entity.pdbx_description
1 polymer ?
#
loop_
_entity_poly.entity_id
_entity_poly.type
_entity_poly.pdbx_seq_one_letter_code
_entity_poly.pdbx_strand_id
1 'polypeptide(L)'
;MTAATALAGTAQPASAASHRSCTIVKHSSTSGVTTIGGGTATVVAEGLKLTTTPSVNADKVTWKTSFKPVAAGTVREVSYETVKQDKAGAGVSDSALPAYHLYVRTAQGDATLVFEPYFYLMSIGAGSPQRGVRTEWNVLDGPLWTPSTTLKGLPKTAGGPATLTFAQVAAANPGMTVTGLGFGLGTYNPGVVSTLDEQRFATTKKCTEHQWSTGFKNGSWWPGWLR
;
A
#
# COMPACT_ATOMS: atom_id res chain seq x y z
N MET A 1 -31.31 12.40 -30.52
CA MET A 1 -30.09 12.48 -29.69
C MET A 1 -30.32 11.59 -28.48
N THR A 2 -29.78 10.38 -28.51
CA THR A 2 -29.97 9.40 -27.44
C THR A 2 -28.80 9.55 -26.48
N ALA A 3 -29.08 10.01 -25.26
CA ALA A 3 -28.07 10.13 -24.21
C ALA A 3 -27.63 8.72 -23.78
N ALA A 4 -26.38 8.37 -24.05
CA ALA A 4 -25.75 7.18 -23.51
C ALA A 4 -25.43 7.45 -22.04
N THR A 5 -26.25 6.92 -21.14
CA THR A 5 -25.96 6.87 -19.71
C THR A 5 -24.78 5.92 -19.51
N ALA A 6 -23.57 6.48 -19.35
CA ALA A 6 -22.41 5.71 -18.92
C ALA A 6 -22.70 5.20 -17.51
N LEU A 7 -23.00 3.91 -17.36
CA LEU A 7 -22.93 3.24 -16.07
C LEU A 7 -21.48 3.38 -15.59
N ALA A 8 -21.28 4.19 -14.55
CA ALA A 8 -20.02 4.22 -13.82
C ALA A 8 -19.74 2.79 -13.37
N GLY A 9 -18.77 2.14 -14.00
CA GLY A 9 -18.27 0.85 -13.54
C GLY A 9 -17.86 1.03 -12.09
N THR A 10 -18.57 0.38 -11.18
CA THR A 10 -18.14 0.27 -9.80
C THR A 10 -16.76 -0.35 -9.85
N ALA A 11 -15.75 0.36 -9.35
CA ALA A 11 -14.38 -0.14 -9.28
C ALA A 11 -14.44 -1.56 -8.70
N GLN A 12 -14.16 -2.54 -9.55
CA GLN A 12 -14.21 -3.93 -9.15
C GLN A 12 -13.09 -4.10 -8.11
N PRO A 13 -13.38 -4.63 -6.91
CA PRO A 13 -12.31 -4.89 -5.95
C PRO A 13 -11.26 -5.73 -6.66
N ALA A 14 -9.98 -5.40 -6.45
CA ALA A 14 -8.89 -6.27 -6.88
C ALA A 14 -9.25 -7.70 -6.45
N SER A 15 -9.06 -8.69 -7.33
CA SER A 15 -9.38 -10.09 -7.05
C SER A 15 -8.89 -10.44 -5.65
N ALA A 16 -9.80 -10.67 -4.70
CA ALA A 16 -9.38 -11.08 -3.37
C ALA A 16 -8.55 -12.34 -3.54
N ALA A 17 -7.32 -12.30 -3.04
CA ALA A 17 -6.48 -13.48 -3.12
C ALA A 17 -7.18 -14.60 -2.34
N SER A 18 -7.05 -15.85 -2.78
CA SER A 18 -7.38 -16.96 -1.90
C SER A 18 -6.36 -16.94 -0.75
N HIS A 19 -6.66 -16.18 0.29
CA HIS A 19 -5.74 -15.91 1.38
C HIS A 19 -5.47 -17.20 2.14
N ARG A 20 -4.23 -17.71 2.07
CA ARG A 20 -3.78 -18.76 2.99
C ARG A 20 -3.65 -18.20 4.42
N SER A 21 -3.59 -19.07 5.43
CA SER A 21 -3.37 -18.64 6.81
C SER A 21 -2.00 -17.98 7.00
N CYS A 22 -1.96 -16.91 7.81
CA CYS A 22 -0.76 -16.14 8.12
C CYS A 22 -0.50 -16.08 9.62
N THR A 23 0.77 -15.94 9.99
CA THR A 23 1.13 -15.55 11.36
C THR A 23 0.76 -14.07 11.53
N ILE A 24 -0.11 -13.77 12.50
CA ILE A 24 -0.56 -12.40 12.76
C ILE A 24 0.39 -11.72 13.74
N VAL A 25 0.90 -10.55 13.36
CA VAL A 25 1.61 -9.61 14.23
C VAL A 25 0.66 -8.47 14.55
N LYS A 26 0.09 -8.49 15.75
CA LYS A 26 -0.84 -7.45 16.22
C LYS A 26 -0.09 -6.22 16.71
N HIS A 27 -0.56 -5.05 16.28
CA HIS A 27 -0.06 -3.75 16.73
C HIS A 27 -1.16 -3.03 17.49
N SER A 28 -1.00 -2.88 18.80
CA SER A 28 -1.93 -2.13 19.66
C SER A 28 -1.55 -0.65 19.80
N SER A 29 -0.44 -0.23 19.18
CA SER A 29 0.10 1.14 19.27
C SER A 29 0.74 1.55 17.95
N THR A 30 1.21 2.80 17.90
CA THR A 30 1.94 3.39 16.77
C THR A 30 3.46 3.17 16.88
N SER A 31 3.91 2.18 17.66
CA SER A 31 5.35 1.90 17.82
C SER A 31 6.04 1.69 16.47
N GLY A 32 7.16 2.39 16.27
CA GLY A 32 7.95 2.36 15.03
C GLY A 32 7.39 3.21 13.89
N VAL A 33 6.26 3.90 14.08
CA VAL A 33 5.76 4.90 13.12
C VAL A 33 6.55 6.19 13.29
N THR A 34 7.06 6.71 12.19
CA THR A 34 7.74 8.01 12.11
C THR A 34 6.83 9.02 11.43
N THR A 35 6.71 10.22 12.01
CA THR A 35 5.96 11.34 11.44
C THR A 35 6.88 12.55 11.19
N ILE A 36 6.57 13.33 10.17
CA ILE A 36 7.22 14.62 9.85
C ILE A 36 6.12 15.67 9.63
N GLY A 37 6.38 16.91 10.05
CA GLY A 37 5.41 18.00 9.94
C GLY A 37 4.21 17.80 10.87
N GLY A 38 3.01 18.07 10.38
CA GLY A 38 1.74 17.83 11.05
C GLY A 38 1.15 16.44 10.80
N GLY A 39 1.89 15.53 10.17
CA GLY A 39 1.44 14.16 9.94
C GLY A 39 1.19 13.41 11.25
N THR A 40 0.10 12.64 11.34
CA THR A 40 -0.21 11.84 12.55
C THR A 40 -0.58 10.40 12.23
N ALA A 41 -0.42 9.55 13.23
CA ALA A 41 -0.89 8.17 13.23
C ALA A 41 -1.60 7.84 14.55
N THR A 42 -2.69 7.08 14.50
CA THR A 42 -3.41 6.62 15.70
C THR A 42 -4.06 5.28 15.41
N VAL A 43 -3.94 4.33 16.35
CA VAL A 43 -4.64 3.04 16.24
C VAL A 43 -6.11 3.24 16.62
N VAL A 44 -7.01 2.85 15.73
CA VAL A 44 -8.47 2.87 15.91
C VAL A 44 -9.03 1.47 15.67
N ALA A 45 -10.33 1.27 15.88
CA ALA A 45 -10.93 -0.06 15.79
C ALA A 45 -10.76 -0.69 14.40
N GLU A 46 -10.77 0.14 13.35
CA GLU A 46 -10.74 -0.24 11.95
C GLU A 46 -9.33 -0.38 11.37
N GLY A 47 -8.27 -0.05 12.13
CA GLY A 47 -6.89 -0.10 11.67
C GLY A 47 -6.03 1.07 12.18
N LEU A 48 -4.96 1.37 11.45
CA LEU A 48 -4.10 2.52 11.70
C LEU A 48 -4.62 3.74 10.93
N LYS A 49 -5.19 4.71 11.64
CA LYS A 49 -5.59 5.99 11.06
C LYS A 49 -4.37 6.87 10.83
N LEU A 50 -4.21 7.37 9.61
CA LEU A 50 -3.13 8.24 9.16
C LEU A 50 -3.72 9.57 8.68
N THR A 51 -3.15 10.69 9.12
CA THR A 51 -3.62 12.03 8.71
C THR A 51 -2.49 12.95 8.27
N THR A 52 -2.80 13.87 7.37
CA THR A 52 -1.98 15.03 7.01
C THR A 52 -2.81 16.31 7.10
N THR A 53 -2.11 17.44 7.26
CA THR A 53 -2.72 18.76 7.38
C THR A 53 -3.18 19.27 6.01
N PRO A 54 -4.37 19.86 5.88
CA PRO A 54 -4.80 20.51 4.65
C PRO A 54 -3.78 21.54 4.16
N SER A 55 -3.55 21.57 2.85
CA SER A 55 -2.60 22.49 2.19
C SER A 55 -1.13 22.38 2.62
N VAL A 56 -0.72 21.36 3.39
CA VAL A 56 0.68 21.13 3.80
C VAL A 56 1.28 19.93 3.07
N ASN A 57 2.26 20.18 2.21
CA ASN A 57 2.91 19.13 1.42
C ASN A 57 4.09 18.45 2.14
N ALA A 58 4.60 19.03 3.23
CA ALA A 58 5.74 18.49 3.96
C ALA A 58 5.38 17.33 4.90
N ASP A 59 4.08 17.15 5.18
CA ASP A 59 3.60 16.11 6.09
C ASP A 59 3.91 14.73 5.54
N LYS A 60 4.42 13.86 6.42
CA LYS A 60 4.76 12.49 6.07
C LYS A 60 4.52 11.57 7.24
N VAL A 61 4.00 10.38 6.96
CA VAL A 61 3.87 9.29 7.93
C VAL A 61 4.42 8.02 7.33
N THR A 62 5.35 7.35 8.01
CA THR A 62 5.97 6.12 7.52
C THR A 62 6.17 5.10 8.62
N TRP A 63 6.17 3.83 8.25
CA TRP A 63 6.56 2.74 9.12
C TRP A 63 7.36 1.71 8.33
N LYS A 64 8.24 1.00 9.02
CA LYS A 64 9.09 -0.03 8.44
C LYS A 64 9.32 -1.15 9.44
N THR A 65 9.28 -2.37 8.94
CA THR A 65 9.85 -3.53 9.63
C THR A 65 10.84 -4.25 8.72
N SER A 66 11.81 -4.91 9.32
CA SER A 66 12.81 -5.73 8.63
C SER A 66 12.67 -7.19 9.04
N PHE A 67 13.02 -8.09 8.14
CA PHE A 67 13.04 -9.53 8.38
C PHE A 67 14.21 -10.19 7.67
N LYS A 68 14.44 -11.48 7.95
CA LYS A 68 15.48 -12.26 7.26
C LYS A 68 15.27 -12.19 5.74
N PRO A 69 16.29 -11.83 4.94
CA PRO A 69 16.13 -11.68 3.50
C PRO A 69 15.46 -12.88 2.83
N VAL A 70 14.51 -12.57 1.95
CA VAL A 70 13.69 -13.52 1.20
C VAL A 70 13.96 -13.35 -0.29
N ALA A 71 14.26 -14.42 -1.01
CA ALA A 71 14.44 -14.34 -2.46
C ALA A 71 13.14 -13.87 -3.14
N ALA A 72 13.24 -12.84 -4.00
CA ALA A 72 12.08 -12.24 -4.66
C ALA A 72 11.21 -13.26 -5.42
N GLY A 73 11.84 -14.24 -6.10
CA GLY A 73 11.12 -15.30 -6.82
C GLY A 73 10.27 -16.24 -5.94
N THR A 74 10.42 -16.17 -4.61
CA THR A 74 9.60 -16.93 -3.66
C THR A 74 8.41 -16.13 -3.13
N VAL A 75 8.33 -14.83 -3.39
CA VAL A 75 7.19 -14.00 -2.99
C VAL A 75 5.97 -14.41 -3.83
N ARG A 76 4.83 -14.56 -3.18
CA ARG A 76 3.58 -15.05 -3.77
C ARG A 76 2.41 -14.13 -3.53
N GLU A 77 2.45 -13.35 -2.46
CA GLU A 77 1.36 -12.48 -2.08
C GLU A 77 1.90 -11.29 -1.29
N VAL A 78 1.51 -10.10 -1.69
CA VAL A 78 1.75 -8.85 -0.96
C VAL A 78 0.51 -8.01 -1.11
N SER A 79 -0.19 -7.76 -0.01
CA SER A 79 -1.40 -6.96 -0.03
C SER A 79 -1.58 -6.16 1.25
N TYR A 80 -2.52 -5.23 1.23
CA TYR A 80 -2.91 -4.42 2.36
C TYR A 80 -4.26 -3.78 2.07
N GLU A 81 -4.95 -3.40 3.13
CA GLU A 81 -6.23 -2.72 3.04
C GLU A 81 -6.09 -1.25 3.35
N THR A 82 -6.87 -0.44 2.64
CA THR A 82 -7.01 0.98 2.95
C THR A 82 -8.46 1.44 2.90
N VAL A 83 -8.78 2.50 3.62
CA VAL A 83 -10.03 3.27 3.51
C VAL A 83 -9.68 4.75 3.43
N LYS A 84 -10.16 5.45 2.41
CA LYS A 84 -10.07 6.92 2.35
C LYS A 84 -11.21 7.54 3.15
N GLN A 85 -10.90 8.41 4.11
CA GLN A 85 -11.85 8.94 5.09
C GLN A 85 -11.95 10.48 5.08
N ASP A 86 -11.05 11.17 4.38
CA ASP A 86 -11.16 12.62 4.21
C ASP A 86 -12.42 12.99 3.42
N LYS A 87 -12.90 14.22 3.61
CA LYS A 87 -13.94 14.81 2.77
C LYS A 87 -13.28 15.47 1.57
N ALA A 88 -13.92 15.36 0.40
CA ALA A 88 -13.51 16.14 -0.77
C ALA A 88 -13.56 17.64 -0.44
N GLY A 89 -12.58 18.40 -0.94
CA GLY A 89 -12.51 19.83 -0.69
C GLY A 89 -11.19 20.45 -1.16
N ALA A 90 -11.15 21.78 -1.15
CA ALA A 90 -9.93 22.51 -1.49
C ALA A 90 -8.78 22.11 -0.55
N GLY A 91 -7.60 21.85 -1.13
CA GLY A 91 -6.40 21.50 -0.36
C GLY A 91 -6.34 20.05 0.13
N VAL A 92 -7.23 19.17 -0.37
CA VAL A 92 -7.22 17.72 -0.12
C VAL A 92 -6.84 16.97 -1.40
N SER A 93 -5.89 16.04 -1.31
CA SER A 93 -5.56 15.18 -2.46
C SER A 93 -6.57 14.04 -2.61
N ASP A 94 -7.34 14.05 -3.71
CA ASP A 94 -8.34 13.02 -4.02
C ASP A 94 -7.71 11.64 -4.33
N SER A 95 -6.51 11.64 -4.90
CA SER A 95 -5.83 10.42 -5.32
C SER A 95 -5.02 9.75 -4.21
N ALA A 96 -4.73 10.48 -3.14
CA ALA A 96 -3.81 10.04 -2.12
C ALA A 96 -4.40 9.00 -1.16
N LEU A 97 -3.63 7.92 -1.00
CA LEU A 97 -3.74 6.88 0.02
C LEU A 97 -2.32 6.49 0.45
N PRO A 98 -2.16 5.82 1.61
CA PRO A 98 -0.87 5.28 2.02
C PRO A 98 -0.33 4.31 0.97
N ALA A 99 0.94 4.45 0.62
CA ALA A 99 1.66 3.57 -0.29
C ALA A 99 2.21 2.34 0.46
N TYR A 100 2.29 1.20 -0.22
CA TYR A 100 3.00 0.03 0.28
C TYR A 100 4.46 0.07 -0.13
N HIS A 101 5.36 -0.19 0.81
CA HIS A 101 6.81 -0.21 0.59
C HIS A 101 7.35 -1.63 0.72
N LEU A 102 8.06 -2.11 -0.31
CA LEU A 102 8.90 -3.30 -0.23
C LEU A 102 10.36 -2.85 -0.20
N TYR A 103 11.06 -3.14 0.89
CA TYR A 103 12.48 -2.87 1.01
C TYR A 103 13.26 -4.03 0.42
N VAL A 104 14.10 -3.77 -0.57
CA VAL A 104 14.81 -4.81 -1.32
C VAL A 104 16.30 -4.57 -1.34
N ARG A 105 17.06 -5.63 -1.61
CA ARG A 105 18.50 -5.59 -1.84
C ARG A 105 18.83 -6.29 -3.15
N THR A 106 19.63 -5.63 -3.97
CA THR A 106 20.20 -6.16 -5.22
C THR A 106 21.73 -6.20 -5.10
N ALA A 107 22.40 -6.69 -6.15
CA ALA A 107 23.86 -6.61 -6.24
C ALA A 107 24.37 -5.15 -6.28
N GLN A 108 23.53 -4.20 -6.66
CA GLN A 108 23.85 -2.77 -6.75
C GLN A 108 23.58 -2.02 -5.44
N GLY A 109 22.92 -2.64 -4.45
CA GLY A 109 22.66 -2.08 -3.13
C GLY A 109 21.22 -2.21 -2.67
N ASP A 110 20.89 -1.47 -1.62
CA ASP A 110 19.53 -1.42 -1.06
C ASP A 110 18.64 -0.49 -1.89
N ALA A 111 17.34 -0.81 -1.95
CA ALA A 111 16.34 -0.02 -2.65
C ALA A 111 14.97 -0.16 -1.98
N THR A 112 14.00 0.63 -2.46
CA THR A 112 12.58 0.51 -2.07
C THR A 112 11.72 0.46 -3.33
N LEU A 113 10.86 -0.53 -3.42
CA LEU A 113 9.78 -0.57 -4.39
C LEU A 113 8.54 0.00 -3.73
N VAL A 114 7.87 0.92 -4.40
CA VAL A 114 6.70 1.63 -3.88
C VAL A 114 5.52 1.33 -4.79
N PHE A 115 4.45 0.83 -4.18
CA PHE A 115 3.14 0.70 -4.80
C PHE A 115 2.23 1.80 -4.23
N GLU A 116 1.61 2.57 -5.13
CA GLU A 116 0.57 3.53 -4.75
C GLU A 116 -0.76 3.14 -5.42
N PRO A 117 -1.87 3.13 -4.66
CA PRO A 117 -3.19 2.85 -5.21
C PRO A 117 -3.56 3.71 -6.42
N TYR A 118 -3.14 4.97 -6.42
CA TYR A 118 -3.37 5.91 -7.53
C TYR A 118 -2.83 5.39 -8.87
N PHE A 119 -1.57 4.95 -8.92
CA PHE A 119 -0.98 4.44 -10.17
C PHE A 119 -1.68 3.18 -10.66
N TYR A 120 -2.10 2.31 -9.76
CA TYR A 120 -2.89 1.14 -10.13
C TYR A 120 -4.24 1.54 -10.72
N LEU A 121 -5.01 2.41 -10.06
CA LEU A 121 -6.31 2.86 -10.55
C LEU A 121 -6.22 3.59 -11.90
N MET A 122 -5.18 4.41 -12.10
CA MET A 122 -4.90 5.01 -13.42
C MET A 122 -4.65 3.93 -14.48
N SER A 123 -3.89 2.88 -14.17
CA SER A 123 -3.53 1.83 -15.14
C SER A 123 -4.73 1.03 -15.64
N ILE A 124 -5.83 1.00 -14.89
CA ILE A 124 -7.08 0.31 -15.24
C ILE A 124 -8.22 1.28 -15.59
N GLY A 125 -7.96 2.59 -15.66
CA GLY A 125 -8.97 3.60 -15.96
C GLY A 125 -10.04 3.82 -14.87
N ALA A 126 -9.78 3.39 -13.63
CA ALA A 126 -10.72 3.47 -12.51
C ALA A 126 -10.69 4.82 -11.74
N GLY A 127 -9.80 5.74 -12.11
CA GLY A 127 -9.76 7.10 -11.55
C GLY A 127 -9.10 7.18 -10.17
N SER A 128 -9.78 7.76 -9.19
CA SER A 128 -9.27 7.97 -7.83
C SER A 128 -9.93 7.02 -6.82
N PRO A 129 -9.28 6.74 -5.68
CA PRO A 129 -9.85 5.88 -4.64
C PRO A 129 -11.20 6.42 -4.15
N GLN A 130 -12.16 5.52 -3.95
CA GLN A 130 -13.46 5.87 -3.40
C GLN A 130 -13.38 6.12 -1.89
N ARG A 131 -14.07 7.17 -1.41
CA ARG A 131 -14.16 7.50 0.02
C ARG A 131 -15.14 6.57 0.73
N GLY A 132 -14.81 6.20 1.97
CA GLY A 132 -15.61 5.30 2.80
C GLY A 132 -15.60 3.84 2.35
N VAL A 133 -14.98 3.52 1.21
CA VAL A 133 -14.86 2.17 0.69
C VAL A 133 -13.56 1.56 1.16
N ARG A 134 -13.64 0.36 1.74
CA ARG A 134 -12.47 -0.47 2.03
C ARG A 134 -12.02 -1.17 0.77
N THR A 135 -10.74 -1.03 0.46
CA THR A 135 -10.15 -1.63 -0.73
C THR A 135 -8.88 -2.35 -0.34
N GLU A 136 -8.82 -3.63 -0.70
CA GLU A 136 -7.58 -4.39 -0.68
C GLU A 136 -6.81 -4.15 -1.97
N TRP A 137 -5.49 -3.99 -1.86
CA TRP A 137 -4.60 -3.81 -2.98
C TRP A 137 -3.64 -4.99 -3.12
N ASN A 138 -3.66 -5.66 -4.28
CA ASN A 138 -2.60 -6.60 -4.63
C ASN A 138 -1.38 -5.84 -5.17
N VAL A 139 -0.33 -5.74 -4.36
CA VAL A 139 0.90 -5.00 -4.67
C VAL A 139 1.70 -5.67 -5.79
N LEU A 140 1.60 -6.99 -5.94
CA LEU A 140 2.41 -7.73 -6.93
C LEU A 140 1.94 -7.50 -8.37
N ASP A 141 0.64 -7.27 -8.54
CA ASP A 141 -0.01 -7.05 -9.85
C ASP A 141 -0.01 -5.57 -10.24
N GLY A 142 0.35 -4.69 -9.29
CA GLY A 142 0.36 -3.26 -9.47
C GLY A 142 1.63 -2.72 -10.13
N PRO A 143 1.55 -1.54 -10.77
CA PRO A 143 2.74 -0.83 -11.20
C PRO A 143 3.52 -0.32 -9.98
N LEU A 144 4.83 -0.51 -10.01
CA LEU A 144 5.77 -0.09 -8.97
C LEU A 144 6.64 1.06 -9.49
N TRP A 145 6.97 1.99 -8.59
CA TRP A 145 8.03 2.97 -8.80
C TRP A 145 9.11 2.85 -7.72
N THR A 146 10.24 3.54 -7.90
CA THR A 146 11.31 3.54 -6.91
C THR A 146 12.01 4.90 -6.84
N PRO A 147 12.36 5.37 -5.63
CA PRO A 147 13.26 6.52 -5.47
C PRO A 147 14.74 6.16 -5.67
N SER A 148 15.07 4.88 -5.91
CA SER A 148 16.45 4.39 -5.99
C SER A 148 16.99 4.36 -7.42
N THR A 149 18.30 4.54 -7.59
CA THR A 149 19.02 4.27 -8.84
C THR A 149 19.58 2.84 -8.93
N THR A 150 19.41 2.02 -7.89
CA THR A 150 20.04 0.69 -7.78
C THR A 150 19.19 -0.46 -8.32
N LEU A 151 17.97 -0.17 -8.81
CA LEU A 151 17.07 -1.15 -9.42
C LEU A 151 17.10 -1.03 -10.94
N LYS A 152 17.48 -2.10 -11.63
CA LYS A 152 17.42 -2.15 -13.09
C LYS A 152 15.96 -2.20 -13.55
N GLY A 153 15.68 -1.55 -14.68
CA GLY A 153 14.36 -1.56 -15.33
C GLY A 153 13.37 -0.54 -14.76
N LEU A 154 13.63 0.02 -13.58
CA LEU A 154 12.84 1.11 -13.02
C LEU A 154 13.66 2.40 -12.99
N PRO A 155 13.24 3.47 -13.70
CA PRO A 155 13.90 4.76 -13.56
C PRO A 155 13.70 5.30 -12.14
N LYS A 156 14.73 5.95 -11.59
CA LYS A 156 14.59 6.70 -10.33
C LYS A 156 13.57 7.81 -10.52
N THR A 157 12.50 7.76 -9.74
CA THR A 157 11.48 8.80 -9.74
C THR A 157 11.09 9.15 -8.31
N ALA A 158 10.83 10.44 -8.06
CA ALA A 158 10.26 10.90 -6.80
C ALA A 158 8.74 11.01 -6.99
N GLY A 159 8.03 9.88 -6.87
CA GLY A 159 6.57 9.83 -7.07
C GLY A 159 6.13 9.51 -8.51
N GLY A 160 6.85 8.65 -9.25
CA GLY A 160 6.40 8.10 -10.54
C GLY A 160 7.05 8.69 -11.81
N PRO A 161 6.82 8.08 -13.00
CA PRO A 161 5.78 7.08 -13.28
C PRO A 161 6.13 5.67 -12.78
N ALA A 162 5.11 4.97 -12.27
CA ALA A 162 5.16 3.55 -11.96
C ALA A 162 4.82 2.74 -13.22
N THR A 163 5.68 1.82 -13.63
CA THR A 163 5.55 1.17 -14.96
C THR A 163 5.69 -0.35 -14.94
N LEU A 164 6.37 -0.92 -13.95
CA LEU A 164 6.65 -2.36 -13.92
C LEU A 164 6.00 -3.04 -12.72
N THR A 165 5.55 -4.28 -12.92
CA THR A 165 5.08 -5.16 -11.84
C THR A 165 6.25 -5.75 -11.06
N PHE A 166 5.98 -6.32 -9.89
CA PHE A 166 7.01 -6.97 -9.08
C PHE A 166 7.75 -8.08 -9.84
N ALA A 167 7.02 -8.88 -10.63
CA ALA A 167 7.59 -9.95 -11.42
C ALA A 167 8.59 -9.44 -12.48
N GLN A 168 8.24 -8.34 -13.17
CA GLN A 168 9.12 -7.71 -14.16
C GLN A 168 10.39 -7.14 -13.51
N VAL A 169 10.25 -6.48 -12.36
CA VAL A 169 11.39 -5.96 -11.59
C VAL A 169 12.31 -7.09 -11.12
N ALA A 170 11.73 -8.18 -10.59
CA ALA A 170 12.51 -9.33 -10.13
C ALA A 170 13.25 -10.03 -11.28
N ALA A 171 12.63 -10.12 -12.46
CA ALA A 171 13.28 -10.66 -13.66
C ALA A 171 14.46 -9.79 -14.12
N ALA A 172 14.33 -8.47 -14.05
CA ALA A 172 15.40 -7.52 -14.40
C ALA A 172 16.55 -7.47 -13.36
N ASN A 173 16.32 -7.96 -12.14
CA ASN A 173 17.27 -7.96 -11.03
C ASN A 173 17.46 -9.38 -10.45
N PRO A 174 18.15 -10.29 -11.17
CA PRO A 174 18.42 -11.63 -10.65
C PRO A 174 19.15 -11.59 -9.31
N GLY A 175 18.69 -12.40 -8.36
CA GLY A 175 19.24 -12.43 -7.00
C GLY A 175 18.67 -11.35 -6.06
N MET A 176 17.71 -10.53 -6.51
CA MET A 176 17.01 -9.58 -5.63
C MET A 176 16.38 -10.30 -4.43
N THR A 177 16.55 -9.72 -3.25
CA THR A 177 15.91 -10.17 -2.02
C THR A 177 15.01 -9.08 -1.44
N VAL A 178 13.89 -9.46 -0.86
CA VAL A 178 13.06 -8.60 -0.02
C VAL A 178 13.58 -8.72 1.41
N THR A 179 13.85 -7.59 2.04
CA THR A 179 14.48 -7.47 3.36
C THR A 179 13.55 -6.86 4.41
N GLY A 180 12.42 -6.31 3.98
CA GLY A 180 11.46 -5.67 4.85
C GLY A 180 10.21 -5.23 4.09
N LEU A 181 9.22 -4.79 4.85
CA LEU A 181 8.01 -4.17 4.34
C LEU A 181 7.66 -2.93 5.16
N GLY A 182 6.73 -2.13 4.65
CA GLY A 182 6.15 -1.03 5.40
C GLY A 182 5.19 -0.22 4.57
N PHE A 183 4.90 0.99 5.03
CA PHE A 183 4.05 1.92 4.30
C PHE A 183 4.58 3.36 4.39
N GLY A 184 4.04 4.20 3.53
CA GLY A 184 4.24 5.63 3.58
C GLY A 184 3.03 6.42 3.08
N LEU A 185 2.54 7.35 3.88
CA LEU A 185 1.78 8.49 3.39
C LEU A 185 2.81 9.61 3.16
N GLY A 186 3.25 9.74 1.90
CA GLY A 186 4.36 10.59 1.51
C GLY A 186 4.06 12.09 1.54
N THR A 187 5.09 12.89 1.28
CA THR A 187 4.95 14.33 1.00
C THR A 187 4.07 14.57 -0.23
N TYR A 188 3.46 15.75 -0.34
CA TYR A 188 2.50 16.13 -1.39
C TYR A 188 1.14 15.42 -1.33
N ASN A 189 0.77 14.94 -0.14
CA ASN A 189 -0.54 14.37 0.14
C ASN A 189 -1.30 15.23 1.17
N PRO A 190 -1.62 16.50 0.86
CA PRO A 190 -2.24 17.40 1.83
C PRO A 190 -3.67 16.98 2.16
N GLY A 191 -4.08 17.19 3.41
CA GLY A 191 -5.45 17.03 3.89
C GLY A 191 -6.01 15.60 3.87
N VAL A 192 -5.15 14.59 3.76
CA VAL A 192 -5.56 13.18 3.66
C VAL A 192 -5.91 12.66 5.05
N VAL A 193 -7.00 11.92 5.12
CA VAL A 193 -7.36 11.09 6.27
C VAL A 193 -7.64 9.71 5.71
N SER A 194 -6.91 8.71 6.19
CA SER A 194 -7.06 7.33 5.73
C SER A 194 -6.89 6.36 6.87
N THR A 195 -7.42 5.16 6.72
CA THR A 195 -7.09 4.01 7.56
C THR A 195 -6.33 3.01 6.72
N LEU A 196 -5.27 2.43 7.26
CA LEU A 196 -4.54 1.31 6.69
C LEU A 196 -4.64 0.12 7.65
N ASP A 197 -4.72 -1.10 7.11
CA ASP A 197 -4.69 -2.32 7.90
C ASP A 197 -4.17 -3.53 7.10
N GLU A 198 -3.99 -4.66 7.80
CA GLU A 198 -3.75 -5.99 7.22
C GLU A 198 -2.62 -6.04 6.18
N GLN A 199 -1.46 -5.44 6.51
CA GLN A 199 -0.29 -5.50 5.63
C GLN A 199 0.30 -6.90 5.62
N ARG A 200 0.13 -7.56 4.48
CA ARG A 200 0.42 -8.97 4.29
C ARG A 200 1.63 -9.19 3.42
N PHE A 201 2.46 -10.15 3.82
CA PHE A 201 3.61 -10.61 3.06
C PHE A 201 3.75 -12.12 3.12
N ALA A 202 3.63 -12.76 1.96
CA ALA A 202 3.64 -14.21 1.84
C ALA A 202 4.64 -14.70 0.78
N THR A 203 5.42 -15.70 1.18
CA THR A 203 6.37 -16.43 0.33
C THR A 203 5.82 -17.79 -0.08
N THR A 204 6.58 -18.66 -0.74
CA THR A 204 6.13 -20.05 -0.94
C THR A 204 5.94 -20.83 0.36
N LYS A 205 6.61 -20.44 1.46
CA LYS A 205 6.65 -21.21 2.72
C LYS A 205 6.06 -20.53 3.95
N LYS A 206 6.09 -19.20 4.00
CA LYS A 206 5.74 -18.41 5.21
C LYS A 206 4.86 -17.22 4.84
N CYS A 207 3.85 -16.97 5.64
CA CYS A 207 3.03 -15.77 5.56
C CYS A 207 3.01 -15.04 6.90
N THR A 208 3.15 -13.73 6.84
CA THR A 208 2.99 -12.82 7.98
C THR A 208 2.02 -11.71 7.59
N GLU A 209 1.18 -11.30 8.53
CA GLU A 209 0.26 -10.18 8.38
C GLU A 209 0.42 -9.23 9.58
N HIS A 210 0.60 -7.95 9.30
CA HIS A 210 0.68 -6.89 10.29
C HIS A 210 -0.70 -6.23 10.40
N GLN A 211 -1.34 -6.39 11.55
CA GLN A 211 -2.71 -5.94 11.79
C GLN A 211 -2.74 -4.91 12.92
N TRP A 212 -3.38 -3.77 12.66
CA TRP A 212 -3.63 -2.70 13.65
C TRP A 212 -5.07 -2.67 14.12
N SER A 213 -6.02 -3.19 13.34
CA SER A 213 -7.42 -3.22 13.80
C SER A 213 -7.57 -4.08 15.06
N THR A 214 -8.47 -3.61 15.92
CA THR A 214 -8.91 -4.37 17.10
C THR A 214 -10.18 -5.16 16.81
N GLY A 215 -10.75 -5.04 15.60
CA GLY A 215 -11.98 -5.70 15.13
C GLY A 215 -11.89 -7.22 14.91
N PHE A 216 -11.10 -7.92 15.72
CA PHE A 216 -10.96 -9.37 15.75
C PHE A 216 -11.80 -9.92 16.92
N LYS A 217 -13.14 -9.82 16.87
CA LYS A 217 -13.94 -10.30 18.01
C LYS A 217 -14.25 -11.80 18.01
N ASN A 218 -14.25 -12.52 16.87
CA ASN A 218 -14.78 -13.90 16.82
C ASN A 218 -13.99 -14.93 15.98
N GLY A 219 -12.66 -14.84 15.86
CA GLY A 219 -11.84 -15.99 15.43
C GLY A 219 -12.03 -16.56 14.01
N SER A 220 -12.83 -15.90 13.16
CA SER A 220 -13.03 -16.27 11.76
C SER A 220 -12.62 -15.11 10.85
N TRP A 221 -11.87 -15.44 9.80
CA TRP A 221 -11.50 -14.54 8.71
C TRP A 221 -12.80 -14.06 8.03
N TRP A 222 -13.13 -12.78 8.14
CA TRP A 222 -14.13 -12.15 7.29
C TRP A 222 -13.32 -11.32 6.29
N PRO A 223 -13.25 -11.72 5.01
CA PRO A 223 -12.60 -10.87 4.02
C PRO A 223 -13.32 -9.52 3.99
N GLY A 224 -12.57 -8.42 3.82
CA GLY A 224 -13.07 -7.05 3.88
C GLY A 224 -14.25 -6.72 2.96
N TRP A 225 -14.59 -7.58 1.99
CA TRP A 225 -15.75 -7.48 1.10
C TRP A 225 -17.09 -7.99 1.67
N LEU A 226 -17.11 -8.54 2.90
CA LEU A 226 -18.31 -9.07 3.57
C LEU A 226 -18.68 -8.28 4.83
N ARG A 227 -18.09 -7.09 5.03
CA ARG A 227 -18.52 -6.11 6.05
C ARG A 227 -19.40 -5.04 5.42
#